data_AF-X1C962-F1
#
_entry.id   AF-X1C962-F1
#
_cell.length_a   1.000
_cell.length_b   1.000
_cell.length_c   1.000
_cell.angle_alpha   90.00
_cell.angle_beta   90.00
_cell.angle_gamma   90.00
#
_symmetry.space_group_name_H-M   'P 1'
#
loop_
_entity.id
_entity.type
_entity.pdbx_description
1 polymer ?
#
loop_
_entity_poly.entity_id
_entity_poly.type
_entity_poly.pdbx_seq_one_letter_code
_entity_poly.pdbx_strand_id
1 'polypeptide(L)'
;SHPSDIIPAVLSTGEFMKKDGKEVLVGIIIAYELEMRLCMAAFPGVREIGWHHATLTQLVSPVVAGRMLGLNEEEIVAAIGISGSSHFTLGGVVAGHLTNMKNAADPLAVEAGVRAVLLASKGYTGPVEVFEGKEGLFEVLDKVKWDKDILTKGLGEKFLINQCGYKAFPTEALTHQPITAALEVMQENNIDPQEVKEVLVETTTRGADILSDPSKYKPTTKETADHSLPYCIAVVVAKGNALPSDFEDDALRDPFVWSLLNKIKVVANPVIDSLFPKIKRAIVTIKTS
;
A
#
# COMPACT_ATOMS: atom_id res chain seq x y z
N SER A 1 3.51 0.17 2.32
CA SER A 1 2.50 0.79 3.16
C SER A 1 1.90 2.00 2.46
N HIS A 2 0.79 2.52 2.96
CA HIS A 2 0.10 3.72 2.50
C HIS A 2 0.10 4.77 3.63
N PRO A 3 1.20 5.52 3.87
CA PRO A 3 1.28 6.47 4.99
C PRO A 3 0.23 7.58 4.93
N SER A 4 -0.31 7.88 3.75
CA SER A 4 -1.45 8.77 3.54
C SER A 4 -2.68 8.36 4.33
N ASP A 5 -2.84 7.08 4.64
CA ASP A 5 -4.03 6.57 5.30
C ASP A 5 -4.10 7.02 6.76
N ILE A 6 -3.00 7.55 7.31
CA ILE A 6 -2.92 8.13 8.66
C ILE A 6 -3.41 9.60 8.67
N ILE A 7 -3.53 10.27 7.52
CA ILE A 7 -4.01 11.66 7.42
C ILE A 7 -5.35 11.88 8.13
N PRO A 8 -6.37 10.99 8.02
CA PRO A 8 -7.61 11.11 8.77
C PRO A 8 -7.45 11.17 10.28
N ALA A 9 -6.42 10.52 10.87
CA ALA A 9 -6.12 10.64 12.30
C ALA A 9 -5.75 12.09 12.65
N VAL A 10 -4.92 12.73 11.81
CA VAL A 10 -4.51 14.13 11.96
C VAL A 10 -5.70 15.07 11.76
N LEU A 11 -6.48 14.86 10.69
CA LEU A 11 -7.60 15.73 10.35
C LEU A 11 -8.70 15.67 11.40
N SER A 12 -9.14 14.47 11.80
CA SER A 12 -10.24 14.30 12.76
C SER A 12 -9.90 14.87 14.14
N THR A 13 -8.71 14.57 14.67
CA THR A 13 -8.27 15.09 15.97
C THR A 13 -7.89 16.57 15.90
N GLY A 14 -7.29 17.00 14.80
CA GLY A 14 -6.96 18.40 14.54
C GLY A 14 -8.20 19.28 14.44
N GLU A 15 -9.24 18.83 13.73
CA GLU A 15 -10.53 19.49 13.65
C GLU A 15 -11.19 19.58 15.04
N PHE A 16 -11.23 18.46 15.78
CA PHE A 16 -11.76 18.42 17.14
C PHE A 16 -11.09 19.43 18.07
N MET A 17 -9.77 19.58 17.95
CA MET A 17 -8.96 20.53 18.74
C MET A 17 -8.83 21.91 18.10
N LYS A 18 -9.48 22.16 16.95
CA LYS A 18 -9.40 23.42 16.19
C LYS A 18 -7.97 23.86 15.88
N LYS A 19 -7.12 22.90 15.49
CA LYS A 19 -5.74 23.14 15.06
C LYS A 19 -5.71 23.90 13.73
N ASP A 20 -4.66 24.69 13.53
CA ASP A 20 -4.46 25.39 12.28
C ASP A 20 -3.83 24.48 11.20
N GLY A 21 -3.78 24.98 9.96
CA GLY A 21 -3.22 24.23 8.84
C GLY A 21 -1.74 23.90 9.00
N LYS A 22 -0.96 24.70 9.76
CA LYS A 22 0.46 24.42 9.99
C LYS A 22 0.61 23.20 10.90
N GLU A 23 -0.14 23.11 11.98
CA GLU A 23 -0.13 21.94 12.86
C GLU A 23 -0.62 20.68 12.13
N VAL A 24 -1.64 20.80 11.28
CA VAL A 24 -2.09 19.69 10.41
C VAL A 24 -0.96 19.21 9.49
N LEU A 25 -0.27 20.12 8.79
CA LEU A 25 0.86 19.75 7.92
C LEU A 25 2.00 19.08 8.69
N VAL A 26 2.32 19.57 9.89
CA VAL A 26 3.31 18.92 10.76
C VAL A 26 2.87 17.52 11.17
N GLY A 27 1.59 17.33 11.53
CA GLY A 27 1.03 16.01 11.82
C GLY A 27 1.15 15.04 10.65
N ILE A 28 0.86 15.51 9.43
CA ILE A 28 1.02 14.71 8.20
C ILE A 28 2.48 14.34 7.96
N ILE A 29 3.42 15.29 8.11
CA ILE A 29 4.85 15.01 7.96
C ILE A 29 5.30 13.93 8.95
N ILE A 30 4.88 14.02 10.22
CA ILE A 30 5.20 13.02 11.25
C ILE A 30 4.61 11.64 10.90
N ALA A 31 3.37 11.59 10.41
CA ALA A 31 2.73 10.33 9.99
C ALA A 31 3.56 9.61 8.92
N TYR A 32 3.96 10.33 7.87
CA TYR A 32 4.80 9.78 6.81
C TYR A 32 6.17 9.37 7.33
N GLU A 33 6.80 10.22 8.15
CA GLU A 33 8.13 9.96 8.70
C GLU A 33 8.17 8.64 9.49
N LEU A 34 7.24 8.46 10.42
CA LEU A 34 7.24 7.31 11.32
C LEU A 34 6.82 6.01 10.62
N GLU A 35 5.78 6.04 9.79
CA GLU A 35 5.32 4.86 9.04
C GLU A 35 6.40 4.37 8.06
N MET A 36 7.04 5.30 7.35
CA MET A 36 8.11 4.93 6.41
C MET A 36 9.35 4.40 7.13
N ARG A 37 9.71 4.95 8.30
CA ARG A 37 10.83 4.43 9.11
C ARG A 37 10.56 3.02 9.61
N LEU A 38 9.34 2.72 10.11
CA LEU A 38 8.98 1.35 10.49
C LEU A 38 9.06 0.39 9.30
N CYS A 39 8.58 0.81 8.13
CA CYS A 39 8.72 0.02 6.90
C CYS A 39 10.19 -0.23 6.54
N MET A 40 11.05 0.79 6.61
CA MET A 40 12.47 0.69 6.26
C MET A 40 13.30 -0.09 7.29
N ALA A 41 12.90 -0.07 8.55
CA ALA A 41 13.55 -0.82 9.62
C ALA A 41 13.28 -2.33 9.50
N ALA A 42 12.21 -2.75 8.84
CA ALA A 42 11.80 -4.16 8.73
C ALA A 42 12.39 -4.85 7.49
N PHE A 43 13.17 -5.93 7.67
CA PHE A 43 13.68 -6.76 6.57
C PHE A 43 13.41 -8.26 6.80
N PRO A 44 12.79 -9.01 5.85
CA PRO A 44 12.37 -8.61 4.50
C PRO A 44 11.13 -7.70 4.44
N GLY A 45 10.54 -7.35 5.59
CA GLY A 45 9.34 -6.54 5.73
C GLY A 45 8.19 -7.36 6.32
N VAL A 46 7.21 -6.71 6.97
CA VAL A 46 6.09 -7.42 7.62
C VAL A 46 5.16 -8.11 6.61
N ARG A 47 5.11 -7.61 5.37
CA ARG A 47 4.26 -8.16 4.31
C ARG A 47 4.81 -9.48 3.79
N GLU A 48 6.13 -9.57 3.74
CA GLU A 48 6.90 -10.72 3.27
C GLU A 48 6.80 -11.90 4.25
N ILE A 49 6.41 -11.65 5.51
CA ILE A 49 6.14 -12.67 6.51
C ILE A 49 4.65 -12.89 6.79
N GLY A 50 3.76 -12.33 5.96
CA GLY A 50 2.33 -12.63 5.96
C GLY A 50 1.40 -11.63 6.67
N TRP A 51 1.90 -10.50 7.17
CA TRP A 51 1.07 -9.44 7.76
C TRP A 51 0.69 -8.37 6.75
N HIS A 52 -0.36 -7.60 7.02
CA HIS A 52 -0.64 -6.38 6.28
C HIS A 52 0.16 -5.21 6.86
N HIS A 53 0.44 -4.19 6.04
CA HIS A 53 1.17 -3.01 6.51
C HIS A 53 0.35 -2.12 7.46
N ALA A 54 -0.99 -2.23 7.44
CA ALA A 54 -1.87 -1.62 8.45
C ALA A 54 -1.47 -1.98 9.90
N THR A 55 -0.79 -3.11 10.11
CA THR A 55 -0.17 -3.47 11.40
C THR A 55 0.86 -2.44 11.88
N LEU A 56 1.63 -1.82 10.98
CA LEU A 56 2.56 -0.74 11.32
C LEU A 56 1.81 0.58 11.54
N THR A 57 0.80 0.85 10.70
CA THR A 57 -0.08 2.02 10.81
C THR A 57 -0.78 2.10 12.17
N GLN A 58 -1.12 0.96 12.76
CA GLN A 58 -1.63 0.85 14.13
C GLN A 58 -0.70 1.50 15.17
N LEU A 59 0.61 1.34 15.01
CA LEU A 59 1.61 1.82 15.95
C LEU A 59 1.91 3.32 15.77
N VAL A 60 1.67 3.85 14.57
CA VAL A 60 1.98 5.24 14.21
C VAL A 60 0.80 6.19 14.42
N SER A 61 -0.41 5.76 14.04
CA SER A 61 -1.62 6.58 14.16
C SER A 61 -1.85 7.21 15.55
N PRO A 62 -1.62 6.54 16.71
CA PRO A 62 -1.76 7.19 18.02
C PRO A 62 -0.76 8.32 18.26
N VAL A 63 0.42 8.30 17.62
CA VAL A 63 1.44 9.35 17.79
C VAL A 63 0.92 10.69 17.28
N VAL A 64 0.41 10.69 16.04
CA VAL A 64 -0.05 11.93 15.42
C VAL A 64 -1.39 12.40 15.97
N ALA A 65 -2.28 11.46 16.33
CA ALA A 65 -3.53 11.77 17.01
C ALA A 65 -3.27 12.34 18.43
N GLY A 66 -2.31 11.78 19.17
CA GLY A 66 -1.89 12.27 20.50
C GLY A 66 -1.29 13.66 20.44
N ARG A 67 -0.43 13.93 19.44
CA ARG A 67 0.09 15.27 19.18
C ARG A 67 -1.03 16.29 18.94
N MET A 68 -2.00 15.96 18.09
CA MET A 68 -3.12 16.85 17.80
C MET A 68 -3.99 17.09 19.03
N LEU A 69 -4.22 16.07 19.87
CA LEU A 69 -4.95 16.17 21.13
C LEU A 69 -4.16 16.88 22.25
N GLY A 70 -2.86 17.14 22.05
CA GLY A 70 -2.01 17.83 23.02
C GLY A 70 -1.57 16.93 24.19
N LEU A 71 -1.50 15.61 23.96
CA LEU A 71 -0.98 14.67 24.94
C LEU A 71 0.53 14.86 25.15
N ASN A 72 0.99 14.57 26.36
CA ASN A 72 2.41 14.53 26.68
C ASN A 72 3.06 13.21 26.22
N GLU A 73 4.37 13.10 26.40
CA GLU A 73 5.15 11.94 25.97
C GLU A 73 4.68 10.62 26.61
N GLU A 74 4.48 10.60 27.93
CA GLU A 74 4.06 9.40 28.66
C GLU A 74 2.68 8.91 28.19
N GLU A 75 1.77 9.85 27.94
CA GLU A 75 0.43 9.57 27.41
C GLU A 75 0.47 9.06 25.97
N ILE A 76 1.37 9.58 25.13
CA ILE A 76 1.57 9.08 23.77
C ILE A 76 2.16 7.67 23.79
N VAL A 77 3.15 7.40 24.65
CA VAL A 77 3.72 6.05 24.83
C VAL A 77 2.63 5.07 25.27
N ALA A 78 1.80 5.44 26.23
CA ALA A 78 0.64 4.63 26.64
C ALA A 78 -0.34 4.41 25.48
N ALA A 79 -0.63 5.44 24.67
CA ALA A 79 -1.52 5.33 23.51
C ALA A 79 -0.96 4.39 22.43
N ILE A 80 0.35 4.43 22.16
CA ILE A 80 1.01 3.47 21.26
C ILE A 80 0.85 2.05 21.81
N GLY A 81 1.08 1.84 23.10
CA GLY A 81 0.89 0.56 23.77
C GLY A 81 -0.54 0.02 23.67
N ILE A 82 -1.55 0.85 23.96
CA ILE A 82 -2.98 0.49 23.85
C ILE A 82 -3.31 0.14 22.40
N SER A 83 -2.89 0.98 21.46
CA SER A 83 -3.13 0.78 20.03
C SER A 83 -2.50 -0.52 19.54
N GLY A 84 -1.20 -0.67 19.75
CA GLY A 84 -0.39 -1.83 19.37
C GLY A 84 -0.72 -3.13 20.11
N SER A 85 -1.64 -3.11 21.08
CA SER A 85 -2.15 -4.31 21.76
C SER A 85 -3.58 -4.68 21.37
N SER A 86 -4.22 -3.89 20.52
CA SER A 86 -5.68 -4.01 20.26
C SER A 86 -6.03 -4.44 18.84
N HIS A 87 -5.12 -4.27 17.88
CA HIS A 87 -5.42 -4.54 16.47
C HIS A 87 -4.16 -4.88 15.67
N PHE A 88 -4.22 -5.99 14.93
CA PHE A 88 -3.19 -6.42 13.98
C PHE A 88 -3.89 -6.95 12.74
N THR A 89 -3.37 -6.62 11.56
CA THR A 89 -4.01 -6.99 10.30
C THR A 89 -3.23 -8.09 9.60
N LEU A 90 -3.88 -9.23 9.37
CA LEU A 90 -3.32 -10.33 8.58
C LEU A 90 -3.22 -9.95 7.10
N GLY A 91 -2.19 -10.44 6.41
CA GLY A 91 -1.97 -10.17 4.97
C GLY A 91 -3.03 -10.77 4.05
N GLY A 92 -3.90 -11.64 4.56
CA GLY A 92 -5.03 -12.23 3.84
C GLY A 92 -6.04 -11.22 3.31
N VAL A 93 -6.11 -10.01 3.87
CA VAL A 93 -7.01 -8.94 3.41
C VAL A 93 -6.78 -8.51 1.95
N VAL A 94 -5.62 -8.85 1.40
CA VAL A 94 -5.17 -8.50 0.05
C VAL A 94 -4.50 -9.70 -0.64
N ALA A 95 -4.89 -10.92 -0.27
CA ALA A 95 -4.40 -12.16 -0.88
C ALA A 95 -5.58 -13.05 -1.30
N GLY A 96 -5.43 -13.80 -2.39
CA GLY A 96 -6.48 -14.69 -2.90
C GLY A 96 -7.73 -13.95 -3.38
N HIS A 97 -8.89 -14.31 -2.84
CA HIS A 97 -10.17 -13.69 -3.18
C HIS A 97 -10.35 -12.36 -2.42
N LEU A 98 -10.20 -11.24 -3.12
CA LEU A 98 -10.33 -9.91 -2.53
C LEU A 98 -11.79 -9.59 -2.18
N THR A 99 -11.96 -8.89 -1.06
CA THR A 99 -13.26 -8.38 -0.58
C THR A 99 -13.13 -6.89 -0.25
N ASN A 100 -14.26 -6.24 0.06
CA ASN A 100 -14.29 -4.84 0.49
C ASN A 100 -13.41 -4.55 1.72
N MET A 101 -13.04 -5.59 2.50
CA MET A 101 -12.16 -5.45 3.67
C MET A 101 -10.79 -4.85 3.31
N LYS A 102 -10.29 -5.07 2.09
CA LYS A 102 -9.07 -4.40 1.58
C LYS A 102 -9.12 -2.88 1.75
N ASN A 103 -10.29 -2.27 1.53
CA ASN A 103 -10.47 -0.82 1.59
C ASN A 103 -10.57 -0.29 3.02
N ALA A 104 -10.77 -1.16 4.01
CA ALA A 104 -11.02 -0.79 5.40
C ALA A 104 -9.87 -1.14 6.36
N ALA A 105 -8.86 -1.90 5.91
CA ALA A 105 -7.75 -2.35 6.75
C ALA A 105 -7.01 -1.19 7.44
N ASP A 106 -6.45 -0.25 6.67
CA ASP A 106 -5.74 0.91 7.22
C ASP A 106 -6.70 1.90 7.94
N PRO A 107 -7.91 2.22 7.42
CA PRO A 107 -8.87 3.04 8.16
C PRO A 107 -9.21 2.50 9.56
N LEU A 108 -9.42 1.20 9.72
CA LEU A 108 -9.69 0.59 11.02
C LEU A 108 -8.48 0.66 11.95
N ALA A 109 -7.27 0.51 11.41
CA ALA A 109 -6.05 0.67 12.20
C ALA A 109 -5.89 2.11 12.72
N VAL A 110 -6.23 3.09 11.88
CA VAL A 110 -6.19 4.52 12.21
C VAL A 110 -7.26 4.88 13.24
N GLU A 111 -8.48 4.38 13.08
CA GLU A 111 -9.55 4.53 14.07
C GLU A 111 -9.12 3.98 15.43
N ALA A 112 -8.52 2.79 15.45
CA ALA A 112 -8.04 2.16 16.67
C ALA A 112 -6.94 2.99 17.35
N GLY A 113 -6.05 3.62 16.59
CA GLY A 113 -5.06 4.57 17.10
C GLY A 113 -5.69 5.82 17.74
N VAL A 114 -6.67 6.46 17.07
CA VAL A 114 -7.39 7.61 17.63
C VAL A 114 -8.10 7.21 18.93
N ARG A 115 -8.76 6.05 18.95
CA ARG A 115 -9.41 5.52 20.16
C ARG A 115 -8.42 5.28 21.30
N ALA A 116 -7.22 4.77 21.00
CA ALA A 116 -6.17 4.57 21.99
C ALA A 116 -5.72 5.88 22.64
N VAL A 117 -5.59 6.95 21.85
CA VAL A 117 -5.28 8.29 22.36
C VAL A 117 -6.38 8.83 23.26
N LEU A 118 -7.65 8.62 22.89
CA LEU A 118 -8.78 9.03 23.74
C LEU A 118 -8.76 8.30 25.10
N LEU A 119 -8.41 7.01 25.12
CA LEU A 119 -8.24 6.25 26.35
C LEU A 119 -7.07 6.79 27.20
N ALA A 120 -5.90 6.97 26.58
CA ALA A 120 -4.72 7.49 27.26
C ALA A 120 -4.97 8.89 27.85
N SER A 121 -5.70 9.77 27.14
CA SER A 121 -6.09 11.10 27.62
C SER A 121 -6.98 11.10 28.89
N LYS A 122 -7.50 9.92 29.27
CA LYS A 122 -8.30 9.70 30.48
C LYS A 122 -7.54 8.90 31.54
N GLY A 123 -6.23 8.74 31.38
CA GLY A 123 -5.37 8.01 32.32
C GLY A 123 -5.43 6.50 32.18
N TYR A 124 -5.99 5.96 31.09
CA TYR A 124 -5.89 4.54 30.80
C TYR A 124 -4.44 4.20 30.44
N THR A 125 -3.87 3.18 31.08
CA THR A 125 -2.47 2.79 30.87
C THR A 125 -2.33 1.80 29.72
N GLY A 126 -1.19 1.84 29.04
CA GLY A 126 -0.80 0.88 27.99
C GLY A 126 0.58 0.31 28.26
N PRO A 127 0.96 -0.82 27.62
CA PRO A 127 2.33 -1.34 27.67
C PRO A 127 3.32 -0.30 27.12
N VAL A 128 4.27 0.16 27.94
CA VAL A 128 5.19 1.25 27.57
C VAL A 128 6.41 0.78 26.76
N GLU A 129 6.66 -0.53 26.72
CA GLU A 129 7.77 -1.16 25.98
C GLU A 129 7.24 -2.01 24.81
N VAL A 130 6.19 -1.56 24.11
CA VAL A 130 5.50 -2.36 23.08
C VAL A 130 6.37 -2.73 21.86
N PHE A 131 7.49 -2.03 21.64
CA PHE A 131 8.45 -2.35 20.59
C PHE A 131 9.56 -3.29 21.07
N GLU A 132 10.34 -2.84 22.06
CA GLU A 132 11.58 -3.46 22.52
C GLU A 132 11.46 -4.34 23.77
N GLY A 133 10.33 -4.27 24.46
CA GLY A 133 10.06 -5.07 25.65
C GLY A 133 9.87 -6.54 25.34
N LYS A 134 9.81 -7.33 26.41
CA LYS A 134 9.51 -8.77 26.32
C LYS A 134 8.15 -8.96 25.63
N GLU A 135 8.10 -9.85 24.65
CA GLU A 135 6.90 -10.10 23.83
C GLU A 135 6.42 -8.86 23.05
N GLY A 136 7.30 -7.86 22.88
CA GLY A 136 7.07 -6.69 22.04
C GLY A 136 7.20 -6.99 20.55
N LEU A 137 6.91 -5.99 19.71
CA LEU A 137 6.90 -6.10 18.25
C LEU A 137 8.16 -6.78 17.69
N PHE A 138 9.33 -6.39 18.18
CA PHE A 138 10.60 -6.88 17.66
C PHE A 138 10.86 -8.35 17.99
N GLU A 139 10.34 -8.85 19.12
CA GLU A 139 10.44 -10.26 19.50
C GLU A 139 9.35 -11.11 18.84
N VAL A 140 8.11 -10.60 18.77
CA VAL A 140 6.96 -11.36 18.24
C VAL A 140 7.01 -11.51 16.73
N LEU A 141 7.49 -10.48 16.01
CA LEU A 141 7.73 -10.57 14.56
C LEU A 141 9.16 -11.03 14.29
N ASP A 142 9.53 -12.19 14.84
CA ASP A 142 10.88 -12.79 14.83
C ASP A 142 11.45 -13.07 13.42
N LYS A 143 10.57 -13.28 12.43
CA LYS A 143 10.95 -13.43 11.01
C LYS A 143 11.35 -12.11 10.35
N VAL A 144 11.14 -10.97 11.02
CA VAL A 144 11.63 -9.67 10.57
C VAL A 144 12.90 -9.33 11.36
N LYS A 145 13.97 -9.07 10.63
CA LYS A 145 15.15 -8.40 11.19
C LYS A 145 14.87 -6.90 11.24
N TRP A 146 14.85 -6.35 12.45
CA TRP A 146 14.64 -4.92 12.69
C TRP A 146 15.97 -4.16 12.79
N ASP A 147 16.19 -3.20 11.90
CA ASP A 147 17.24 -2.19 12.02
C ASP A 147 16.71 -0.99 12.82
N LYS A 148 16.94 -1.04 14.14
CA LYS A 148 16.40 -0.06 15.09
C LYS A 148 16.99 1.35 14.88
N ASP A 149 18.19 1.47 14.32
CA ASP A 149 18.82 2.76 14.08
C ASP A 149 18.03 3.58 13.06
N ILE A 150 17.38 2.91 12.08
CA ILE A 150 16.54 3.57 11.07
C ILE A 150 15.36 4.32 11.70
N LEU A 151 14.88 3.91 12.88
CA LEU A 151 13.73 4.52 13.54
C LEU A 151 14.00 5.96 13.99
N THR A 152 15.25 6.31 14.30
CA THR A 152 15.59 7.63 14.87
C THR A 152 16.69 8.38 14.11
N LYS A 153 17.46 7.70 13.27
CA LYS A 153 18.60 8.30 12.56
C LYS A 153 18.19 9.47 11.66
N GLY A 154 18.74 10.64 11.92
CA GLY A 154 18.54 11.85 11.10
C GLY A 154 17.11 12.42 11.15
N LEU A 155 16.35 12.13 12.22
CA LEU A 155 15.07 12.81 12.46
C LEU A 155 15.27 14.33 12.47
N GLY A 156 14.40 15.05 11.76
CA GLY A 156 14.46 16.52 11.65
C GLY A 156 15.46 17.06 10.62
N GLU A 157 16.34 16.22 10.06
CA GLU A 157 17.30 16.64 9.02
C GLU A 157 16.76 16.42 7.60
N LYS A 158 16.13 15.26 7.36
CA LYS A 158 15.52 14.89 6.09
C LYS A 158 14.17 14.25 6.37
N PHE A 159 13.16 14.62 5.57
CA PHE A 159 11.81 14.11 5.70
C PHE A 159 11.51 13.08 4.61
N LEU A 160 11.07 11.90 5.00
CA LEU A 160 10.80 10.77 4.12
C LEU A 160 9.57 10.96 3.24
N ILE A 161 8.68 11.91 3.57
CA ILE A 161 7.50 12.23 2.74
C ILE A 161 7.87 12.55 1.28
N ASN A 162 9.03 13.17 1.05
CA ASN A 162 9.54 13.49 -0.29
C ASN A 162 10.08 12.28 -1.06
N GLN A 163 10.16 11.11 -0.42
CA GLN A 163 10.57 9.84 -1.00
C GLN A 163 9.39 8.89 -1.18
N CYS A 164 8.16 9.34 -0.89
CA CYS A 164 6.95 8.57 -1.13
C CYS A 164 6.58 8.59 -2.62
N GLY A 165 6.21 7.42 -3.16
CA GLY A 165 5.77 7.31 -4.54
C GLY A 165 4.30 7.68 -4.70
N TYR A 166 3.97 8.43 -5.74
CA TYR A 166 2.58 8.67 -6.15
C TYR A 166 2.15 7.64 -7.19
N LYS A 167 0.91 7.17 -7.08
CA LYS A 167 0.32 6.28 -8.07
C LYS A 167 -0.15 7.08 -9.28
N ALA A 168 0.36 6.74 -10.46
CA ALA A 168 -0.15 7.28 -11.72
C ALA A 168 -1.50 6.65 -12.11
N PHE A 169 -1.69 5.38 -11.75
CA PHE A 169 -2.90 4.60 -12.04
C PHE A 169 -3.60 4.13 -10.77
N PRO A 170 -4.95 4.04 -10.76
CA PRO A 170 -5.73 3.62 -9.59
C PRO A 170 -5.72 2.08 -9.41
N THR A 171 -4.53 1.47 -9.44
CA THR A 171 -4.33 0.01 -9.46
C THR A 171 -3.29 -0.42 -8.42
N GLU A 172 -3.12 -1.74 -8.24
CA GLU A 172 -2.04 -2.33 -7.45
C GLU A 172 -0.66 -1.85 -7.93
N ALA A 173 0.29 -1.63 -7.01
CA ALA A 173 1.53 -0.91 -7.30
C ALA A 173 2.50 -1.63 -8.27
N LEU A 174 2.50 -2.96 -8.31
CA LEU A 174 3.33 -3.76 -9.22
C LEU A 174 2.74 -3.81 -10.65
N THR A 175 1.52 -3.31 -10.88
CA THR A 175 0.99 -3.17 -12.24
C THR A 175 1.50 -1.92 -12.95
N HIS A 176 2.08 -0.96 -12.23
CA HIS A 176 2.42 0.36 -12.78
C HIS A 176 3.51 0.26 -13.84
N GLN A 177 4.59 -0.51 -13.60
CA GLN A 177 5.67 -0.65 -14.59
C GLN A 177 5.18 -1.36 -15.86
N PRO A 178 4.43 -2.49 -15.78
CA PRO A 178 3.81 -3.09 -16.95
C PRO A 178 2.85 -2.15 -17.71
N ILE A 179 1.99 -1.41 -17.00
CA ILE A 179 1.05 -0.47 -17.63
C ILE A 179 1.82 0.62 -18.39
N THR A 180 2.81 1.24 -17.76
CA THR A 180 3.64 2.25 -18.41
C THR A 180 4.32 1.71 -19.66
N ALA A 181 4.96 0.53 -19.57
CA ALA A 181 5.62 -0.08 -20.72
C ALA A 181 4.64 -0.43 -21.87
N ALA A 182 3.44 -0.91 -21.54
CA ALA A 182 2.41 -1.19 -22.54
C ALA A 182 1.93 0.09 -23.24
N LEU A 183 1.68 1.16 -22.46
CA LEU A 183 1.29 2.46 -23.00
C LEU A 183 2.37 3.04 -23.92
N GLU A 184 3.62 3.03 -23.49
CA GLU A 184 4.77 3.52 -24.27
C GLU A 184 4.89 2.76 -25.60
N VAL A 185 4.90 1.42 -25.58
CA VAL A 185 5.00 0.61 -26.81
C VAL A 185 3.83 0.87 -27.77
N MET A 186 2.60 0.94 -27.26
CA MET A 186 1.41 1.24 -28.07
C MET A 186 1.49 2.63 -28.72
N GLN A 187 1.89 3.64 -27.95
CA GLN A 187 1.95 5.04 -28.39
C GLN A 187 3.11 5.29 -29.37
N GLU A 188 4.32 4.84 -29.03
CA GLU A 188 5.51 5.06 -29.86
C GLU A 188 5.43 4.40 -31.23
N ASN A 189 4.69 3.29 -31.34
CA ASN A 189 4.50 2.54 -32.57
C ASN A 189 3.15 2.78 -33.24
N ASN A 190 2.29 3.63 -32.66
CA ASN A 190 0.94 3.94 -33.15
C ASN A 190 0.12 2.67 -33.49
N ILE A 191 0.15 1.69 -32.58
CA ILE A 191 -0.50 0.38 -32.77
C ILE A 191 -2.01 0.53 -32.63
N ASP A 192 -2.79 0.07 -33.62
CA ASP A 192 -4.24 -0.10 -33.46
C ASP A 192 -4.50 -1.24 -32.46
N PRO A 193 -5.23 -1.00 -31.36
CA PRO A 193 -5.60 -2.04 -30.41
C PRO A 193 -6.27 -3.27 -31.05
N GLN A 194 -6.94 -3.11 -32.20
CA GLN A 194 -7.57 -4.21 -32.94
C GLN A 194 -6.56 -5.17 -33.59
N GLU A 195 -5.35 -4.68 -33.91
CA GLU A 195 -4.29 -5.48 -34.54
C GLU A 195 -3.50 -6.32 -33.52
N VAL A 196 -3.68 -6.08 -32.23
CA VAL A 196 -2.98 -6.82 -31.16
C VAL A 196 -3.38 -8.30 -31.19
N LYS A 197 -2.39 -9.17 -31.40
CA LYS A 197 -2.52 -10.63 -31.38
C LYS A 197 -2.10 -11.25 -30.04
N GLU A 198 -1.05 -10.72 -29.43
CA GLU A 198 -0.49 -11.23 -28.17
C GLU A 198 0.19 -10.09 -27.41
N VAL A 199 0.07 -10.10 -26.08
CA VAL A 199 0.84 -9.25 -25.17
C VAL A 199 1.52 -10.13 -24.13
N LEU A 200 2.85 -10.15 -24.12
CA LEU A 200 3.64 -10.82 -23.10
C LEU A 200 4.15 -9.78 -22.10
N VAL A 201 3.86 -10.00 -20.83
CA VAL A 201 4.32 -9.18 -19.70
C VAL A 201 5.27 -10.03 -18.86
N GLU A 202 6.51 -9.58 -18.75
CA GLU A 202 7.52 -10.17 -17.86
C GLU A 202 7.69 -9.26 -16.64
N THR A 203 7.53 -9.82 -15.44
CA THR A 203 7.57 -9.08 -14.17
C THR A 203 8.18 -9.93 -13.05
N THR A 204 8.16 -9.42 -11.83
CA THR A 204 8.57 -10.16 -10.62
C THR A 204 7.74 -11.43 -10.42
N THR A 205 8.30 -12.47 -9.79
CA THR A 205 7.58 -13.69 -9.38
C THR A 205 6.34 -13.33 -8.58
N ARG A 206 6.45 -12.39 -7.63
CA ARG A 206 5.31 -11.93 -6.83
C ARG A 206 4.22 -11.28 -7.69
N GLY A 207 4.59 -10.46 -8.66
CA GLY A 207 3.64 -9.83 -9.58
C GLY A 207 2.93 -10.85 -10.46
N ALA A 208 3.66 -11.82 -11.00
CA ALA A 208 3.08 -12.91 -11.79
C ALA A 208 2.16 -13.80 -10.94
N ASP A 209 2.59 -14.20 -9.76
CA ASP A 209 1.83 -15.08 -8.86
C ASP A 209 0.53 -14.43 -8.37
N ILE A 210 0.62 -13.22 -7.82
CA ILE A 210 -0.52 -12.58 -7.12
C ILE A 210 -1.44 -11.82 -8.08
N LEU A 211 -0.92 -11.27 -9.18
CA LEU A 211 -1.67 -10.37 -10.07
C LEU A 211 -2.07 -11.03 -11.38
N SER A 212 -1.70 -12.29 -11.59
CA SER A 212 -2.10 -13.07 -12.76
C SER A 212 -2.47 -14.52 -12.43
N ASP A 213 -2.95 -14.78 -11.22
CA ASP A 213 -3.60 -16.06 -10.92
C ASP A 213 -4.88 -16.24 -11.78
N PRO A 214 -5.42 -17.46 -11.92
CA PRO A 214 -6.58 -17.71 -12.78
C PRO A 214 -7.80 -16.80 -12.53
N SER A 215 -8.02 -16.34 -11.30
CA SER A 215 -9.11 -15.42 -10.97
C SER A 215 -8.91 -14.02 -11.58
N LYS A 216 -7.66 -13.60 -11.82
CA LYS A 216 -7.31 -12.30 -12.40
C LYS A 216 -7.65 -12.20 -13.87
N TYR A 217 -7.78 -13.32 -14.58
CA TYR A 217 -8.25 -13.32 -15.97
C TYR A 217 -9.77 -13.26 -16.11
N LYS A 218 -10.51 -13.23 -14.99
CA LYS A 218 -11.97 -13.10 -14.96
C LYS A 218 -12.44 -12.15 -13.85
N PRO A 219 -11.94 -10.90 -13.82
CA PRO A 219 -12.32 -9.97 -12.76
C PRO A 219 -13.77 -9.54 -12.95
N THR A 220 -14.61 -9.81 -11.95
CA THR A 220 -16.04 -9.46 -11.96
C THR A 220 -16.40 -8.43 -10.90
N THR A 221 -15.41 -7.97 -10.12
CA THR A 221 -15.53 -6.91 -9.12
C THR A 221 -14.42 -5.88 -9.30
N LYS A 222 -14.68 -4.65 -8.85
CA LYS A 222 -13.71 -3.56 -8.83
C LYS A 222 -12.42 -3.95 -8.11
N GLU A 223 -12.53 -4.57 -6.93
CA GLU A 223 -11.42 -4.99 -6.08
C GLU A 223 -10.56 -6.07 -6.73
N THR A 224 -11.15 -6.90 -7.60
CA THR A 224 -10.38 -7.90 -8.36
C THR A 224 -9.74 -7.26 -9.59
N ALA A 225 -10.46 -6.36 -10.27
CA ALA A 225 -10.01 -5.70 -11.50
C ALA A 225 -8.80 -4.79 -11.27
N ASP A 226 -8.80 -3.97 -10.22
CA ASP A 226 -7.67 -3.07 -9.90
C ASP A 226 -6.42 -3.83 -9.39
N HIS A 227 -6.54 -5.12 -9.10
CA HIS A 227 -5.48 -6.07 -8.73
C HIS A 227 -5.28 -7.18 -9.77
N SER A 228 -5.84 -7.02 -10.96
CA SER A 228 -5.63 -7.91 -12.09
C SER A 228 -4.69 -7.23 -13.08
N LEU A 229 -3.45 -7.71 -13.14
CA LEU A 229 -2.49 -7.26 -14.14
C LEU A 229 -2.98 -7.50 -15.59
N PRO A 230 -3.53 -8.67 -15.97
CA PRO A 230 -4.03 -8.84 -17.33
C PRO A 230 -5.19 -7.89 -17.66
N TYR A 231 -6.10 -7.60 -16.73
CA TYR A 231 -7.16 -6.64 -16.97
C TYR A 231 -6.64 -5.21 -17.11
N CYS A 232 -5.72 -4.80 -16.23
CA CYS A 232 -5.09 -3.48 -16.34
C CYS A 232 -4.39 -3.29 -17.70
N ILE A 233 -3.70 -4.32 -18.19
CA ILE A 233 -3.07 -4.31 -19.52
C ILE A 233 -4.11 -4.25 -20.63
N ALA A 234 -5.20 -5.02 -20.53
CA ALA A 234 -6.29 -4.99 -21.51
C ALA A 234 -6.94 -3.59 -21.61
N VAL A 235 -7.18 -2.94 -20.48
CA VAL A 235 -7.73 -1.57 -20.42
C VAL A 235 -6.81 -0.58 -21.11
N VAL A 236 -5.50 -0.58 -20.78
CA VAL A 236 -4.59 0.42 -21.33
C VAL A 236 -4.26 0.19 -22.81
N VAL A 237 -4.25 -1.07 -23.25
CA VAL A 237 -4.15 -1.41 -24.67
C VAL A 237 -5.41 -0.95 -25.41
N ALA A 238 -6.61 -1.17 -24.86
CA ALA A 238 -7.86 -0.79 -25.53
C ALA A 238 -8.07 0.73 -25.58
N LYS A 239 -7.72 1.44 -24.51
CA LYS A 239 -8.17 2.83 -24.27
C LYS A 239 -7.04 3.85 -24.22
N GLY A 240 -5.78 3.42 -24.20
CA GLY A 240 -4.61 4.29 -24.09
C GLY A 240 -4.46 4.98 -22.72
N ASN A 241 -5.22 4.56 -21.71
CA ASN A 241 -5.10 5.02 -20.31
C ASN A 241 -5.83 4.06 -19.35
N ALA A 242 -5.65 4.22 -18.05
CA ALA A 242 -6.45 3.58 -16.99
C ALA A 242 -6.96 4.63 -15.99
N LEU A 243 -8.29 4.83 -15.95
CA LEU A 243 -8.98 5.77 -15.08
C LEU A 243 -9.83 5.05 -14.03
N PRO A 244 -10.25 5.72 -12.93
CA PRO A 244 -11.14 5.11 -11.95
C PRO A 244 -12.43 4.55 -12.57
N SER A 245 -12.98 5.23 -13.59
CA SER A 245 -14.17 4.79 -14.33
C SER A 245 -14.00 3.46 -15.05
N ASP A 246 -12.76 3.02 -15.34
CA ASP A 246 -12.49 1.75 -15.99
C ASP A 246 -12.64 0.54 -15.07
N PHE A 247 -12.85 0.76 -13.77
CA PHE A 247 -13.03 -0.30 -12.77
C PHE A 247 -14.45 -0.33 -12.19
N GLU A 248 -15.35 0.49 -12.71
CA GLU A 248 -16.77 0.49 -12.34
C GLU A 248 -17.54 -0.62 -13.09
N ASP A 249 -18.66 -1.06 -12.52
CA ASP A 249 -19.40 -2.26 -12.96
C ASP A 249 -19.68 -2.33 -14.48
N ASP A 250 -20.01 -1.20 -15.11
CA ASP A 250 -20.29 -1.16 -16.54
C ASP A 250 -19.02 -1.29 -17.40
N ALA A 251 -17.90 -0.69 -16.96
CA ALA A 251 -16.61 -0.84 -17.63
C ALA A 251 -16.07 -2.27 -17.52
N LEU A 252 -16.38 -2.96 -16.42
CA LEU A 252 -16.07 -4.40 -16.26
C LEU A 252 -16.82 -5.28 -17.25
N ARG A 253 -17.78 -4.77 -18.03
CA ARG A 253 -18.54 -5.52 -19.05
C ARG A 253 -18.14 -5.19 -20.49
N ASP A 254 -17.10 -4.36 -20.69
CA ASP A 254 -16.65 -3.93 -22.02
C ASP A 254 -16.16 -5.14 -22.86
N PRO A 255 -16.87 -5.53 -23.93
CA PRO A 255 -16.54 -6.73 -24.69
C PRO A 255 -15.18 -6.64 -25.39
N PHE A 256 -14.72 -5.43 -25.72
CA PHE A 256 -13.43 -5.26 -26.38
C PHE A 256 -12.29 -5.51 -25.39
N VAL A 257 -12.35 -4.95 -24.18
CA VAL A 257 -11.39 -5.23 -23.10
C VAL A 257 -11.36 -6.72 -22.78
N TRP A 258 -12.52 -7.38 -22.67
CA TRP A 258 -12.60 -8.82 -22.44
C TRP A 258 -11.96 -9.65 -23.57
N SER A 259 -12.10 -9.21 -24.83
CA SER A 259 -11.48 -9.89 -25.96
C SER A 259 -9.95 -9.87 -25.90
N LEU A 260 -9.35 -8.85 -25.27
CA LEU A 260 -7.91 -8.71 -25.11
C LEU A 260 -7.35 -9.56 -23.96
N LEU A 261 -8.13 -9.85 -22.92
CA LEU A 261 -7.67 -10.65 -21.77
C LEU A 261 -7.04 -11.99 -22.18
N ASN A 262 -7.64 -12.67 -23.17
CA ASN A 262 -7.15 -13.96 -23.67
C ASN A 262 -5.84 -13.86 -24.47
N LYS A 263 -5.43 -12.65 -24.86
CA LYS A 263 -4.21 -12.38 -25.61
C LYS A 263 -3.04 -12.02 -24.69
N ILE A 264 -3.31 -11.81 -23.39
CA ILE A 264 -2.33 -11.33 -22.43
C ILE A 264 -1.76 -12.51 -21.65
N LYS A 265 -0.44 -12.59 -21.58
CA LYS A 265 0.27 -13.57 -20.77
C LYS A 265 1.22 -12.84 -19.83
N VAL A 266 1.13 -13.15 -18.54
CA VAL A 266 2.05 -12.63 -17.52
C VAL A 266 2.97 -13.75 -17.07
N VAL A 267 4.27 -13.50 -17.01
CA VAL A 267 5.28 -14.47 -16.55
C VAL A 267 6.29 -13.83 -15.61
N ALA A 268 6.81 -14.65 -14.69
CA ALA A 268 7.92 -14.27 -13.85
C ALA A 268 9.23 -14.25 -14.64
N ASN A 269 10.09 -13.26 -14.38
CA ASN A 269 11.42 -13.15 -14.95
C ASN A 269 12.47 -13.10 -13.82
N PRO A 270 13.35 -14.13 -13.70
CA PRO A 270 14.34 -14.20 -12.62
C PRO A 270 15.32 -13.03 -12.57
N VAL A 271 15.64 -12.44 -13.72
CA VAL A 271 16.50 -11.25 -13.79
C VAL A 271 15.79 -10.06 -13.14
N ILE A 272 14.50 -9.86 -13.44
CA ILE A 272 13.69 -8.80 -12.83
C ILE A 272 13.58 -9.02 -11.31
N ASP A 273 13.35 -10.25 -10.85
CA ASP A 273 13.30 -10.55 -9.42
C ASP A 273 14.58 -10.21 -8.68
N SER A 274 15.74 -10.52 -9.28
CA SER A 274 17.05 -10.23 -8.65
C SER A 274 17.30 -8.74 -8.42
N LEU A 275 16.56 -7.87 -9.13
CA LEU A 275 16.66 -6.42 -9.02
C LEU A 275 15.67 -5.82 -8.00
N PHE A 276 14.60 -6.55 -7.67
CA PHE A 276 13.57 -6.11 -6.73
C PHE A 276 14.06 -6.25 -5.27
N PRO A 277 13.70 -5.33 -4.35
CA PRO A 277 12.86 -4.14 -4.53
C PRO A 277 13.61 -2.88 -4.98
N LYS A 278 14.94 -2.93 -5.13
CA LYS A 278 15.78 -1.75 -5.42
C LYS A 278 15.43 -1.11 -6.75
N ILE A 279 15.14 -1.92 -7.76
CA ILE A 279 14.71 -1.47 -9.08
C ILE A 279 13.40 -2.18 -9.41
N LYS A 280 12.37 -1.38 -9.72
CA LYS A 280 11.09 -1.90 -10.23
C LYS A 280 11.16 -1.92 -11.75
N ARG A 281 11.06 -3.09 -12.36
CA ARG A 281 11.18 -3.28 -13.81
C ARG A 281 10.09 -4.24 -14.30
N ALA A 282 9.64 -4.00 -15.54
CA ALA A 282 8.83 -4.91 -16.31
C ALA A 282 9.30 -4.87 -17.76
N ILE A 283 9.01 -5.92 -18.53
CA ILE A 283 9.15 -5.92 -19.99
C ILE A 283 7.79 -6.25 -20.58
N VAL A 284 7.37 -5.50 -21.59
CA VAL A 284 6.13 -5.76 -22.33
C VAL A 284 6.48 -5.94 -23.80
N THR A 285 6.04 -7.06 -24.39
CA THR A 285 6.18 -7.35 -25.82
C THR A 285 4.79 -7.48 -26.44
N ILE A 286 4.52 -6.73 -27.50
CA ILE A 286 3.24 -6.75 -28.23
C ILE A 286 3.49 -7.32 -29.63
N LYS A 287 2.71 -8.34 -30.01
CA LYS A 287 2.68 -8.86 -31.39
C LYS A 287 1.44 -8.33 -32.09
N THR A 288 1.62 -7.71 -33.25
CA THR A 288 0.54 -7.19 -34.10
C THR A 288 0.31 -8.07 -35.33
N SER A 289 -0.70 -7.74 -36.14
CA SER A 289 -1.16 -8.58 -37.23
C SER A 289 -0.26 -8.65 -38.45
#